data_AF-A0A9D8XAC4-F1
#
_entry.id   AF-A0A9D8XAC4-F1
#
_cell.length_a   1.000
_cell.length_b   1.000
_cell.length_c   1.000
_cell.angle_alpha   90.00
_cell.angle_beta   90.00
_cell.angle_gamma   90.00
#
_symmetry.space_group_name_H-M   'P 1'
#
loop_
_entity.id
_entity.type
_entity.pdbx_description
1 polymer ?
#
loop_
_entity_poly.entity_id
_entity_poly.type
_entity_poly.pdbx_seq_one_letter_code
_entity_poly.pdbx_strand_id
1 'polypeptide(L)'
;MPNAELGIRSKCEAGADLNILPKSEIETALKKGREVSSKTASKSASVSRKTRSAVSGLTAKQKDQVLAILSVGCSRKRAASFVGGTPALIQKAAAGDADFALALLQAESQAEITSMKSINAAARQERYWKAAAWILERKNPEEFRLRSPGTFNAEQLAFIVRNLSEIIAEEVRVPSDRKRILARLERFLKEASGNLELKKGARKSVRSKNHAEPDLL
;
A
#
# COMPACT_ATOMS: atom_id res chain seq x y z
N MET A 1 -44.37 -12.05 -24.50
CA MET A 1 -43.75 -13.06 -23.62
C MET A 1 -43.20 -12.35 -22.40
N PRO A 2 -43.92 -12.33 -21.26
CA PRO A 2 -43.45 -11.72 -20.03
C PRO A 2 -42.63 -12.77 -19.26
N ASN A 3 -41.40 -12.48 -18.87
CA ASN A 3 -40.65 -13.36 -17.97
C ASN A 3 -39.83 -12.57 -16.94
N ALA A 4 -40.37 -12.64 -15.72
CA ALA A 4 -39.69 -12.80 -14.44
C ALA A 4 -38.65 -11.75 -14.01
N GLU A 5 -39.14 -10.74 -13.28
CA GLU A 5 -38.36 -10.00 -12.29
C GLU A 5 -37.97 -10.95 -11.15
N LEU A 6 -36.70 -11.39 -11.11
CA LEU A 6 -36.14 -12.08 -9.95
C LEU A 6 -35.67 -11.04 -8.92
N GLY A 7 -36.57 -10.74 -7.98
CA GLY A 7 -36.28 -9.97 -6.78
C GLY A 7 -35.38 -10.75 -5.82
N ILE A 8 -34.06 -10.55 -5.92
CA ILE A 8 -33.11 -11.05 -4.92
C ILE A 8 -33.07 -10.06 -3.75
N ARG A 9 -33.99 -10.24 -2.79
CA ARG A 9 -33.88 -9.64 -1.45
C ARG A 9 -32.86 -10.45 -0.65
N SER A 10 -31.59 -10.04 -0.72
CA SER A 10 -30.53 -10.56 0.15
C SER A 10 -30.70 -9.97 1.56
N LYS A 11 -31.31 -10.75 2.47
CA LYS A 11 -31.24 -10.50 3.91
C LYS A 11 -29.88 -11.00 4.41
N CYS A 12 -28.95 -10.08 4.67
CA CYS A 12 -27.77 -10.35 5.49
C CYS A 12 -28.01 -9.78 6.88
N GLU A 13 -28.58 -10.59 7.77
CA GLU A 13 -28.61 -10.33 9.20
C GLU A 13 -27.51 -11.14 9.91
N ALA A 14 -26.94 -10.47 10.92
CA ALA A 14 -26.26 -10.99 12.11
C ALA A 14 -24.85 -11.62 11.99
N GLY A 15 -23.94 -11.07 12.81
CA GLY A 15 -22.91 -11.86 13.49
C GLY A 15 -21.51 -11.26 13.52
N ALA A 16 -21.25 -10.34 14.45
CA ALA A 16 -20.15 -10.43 15.44
C ALA A 16 -19.96 -9.09 16.16
N ASP A 17 -20.57 -8.98 17.34
CA ASP A 17 -20.14 -8.05 18.39
C ASP A 17 -18.74 -8.45 18.85
N LEU A 18 -17.73 -7.71 18.36
CA LEU A 18 -16.42 -7.67 18.97
C LEU A 18 -16.26 -6.29 19.60
N ASN A 19 -16.16 -6.29 20.92
CA ASN A 19 -15.88 -5.15 21.78
C ASN A 19 -14.89 -4.15 21.13
N ILE A 20 -15.45 -3.11 20.52
CA ILE A 20 -14.74 -1.90 20.17
C ILE A 20 -14.72 -1.07 21.45
N LEU A 21 -13.52 -0.79 21.97
CA LEU A 21 -13.33 0.14 23.07
C LEU A 21 -14.16 1.43 22.83
N PRO A 22 -14.85 1.95 23.86
CA PRO A 22 -15.81 3.04 23.69
C PRO A 22 -15.11 4.28 23.10
N LYS A 23 -15.64 4.79 21.98
CA LYS A 23 -15.13 5.96 21.24
C LYS A 23 -14.91 7.21 22.10
N SER A 24 -15.55 7.30 23.27
CA SER A 24 -15.46 8.42 24.21
C SER A 24 -14.05 8.64 24.79
N GLU A 25 -13.20 7.62 24.83
CA GLU A 25 -11.83 7.77 25.36
C GLU A 25 -10.85 8.39 24.34
N ILE A 26 -11.08 8.18 23.03
CA ILE A 26 -10.20 8.69 21.98
C ILE A 26 -10.45 10.19 21.72
N GLU A 27 -11.70 10.66 21.79
CA GLU A 27 -12.02 12.10 21.58
C GLU A 27 -11.48 12.99 22.72
N THR A 28 -11.40 12.46 23.93
CA THR A 28 -10.90 13.19 25.10
C THR A 28 -9.38 13.47 24.98
N ALA A 29 -8.62 12.61 24.29
CA ALA A 29 -7.20 12.81 24.04
C ALA A 29 -6.90 13.81 22.90
N LEU A 30 -7.80 13.97 21.93
CA LEU A 30 -7.62 14.90 20.80
C LEU A 30 -8.05 16.35 21.13
N LYS A 31 -9.03 16.56 22.02
CA LYS A 31 -9.50 17.90 22.39
C LYS A 31 -8.48 18.70 23.22
N LYS A 32 -7.66 18.02 24.03
CA LYS A 32 -6.63 18.66 24.88
C LYS A 32 -5.43 19.24 24.10
N GLY A 33 -5.31 18.96 22.81
CA GLY A 33 -4.21 19.46 21.96
C GLY A 33 -4.51 20.74 21.18
N ARG A 34 -5.76 21.25 21.17
CA ARG A 34 -6.18 22.31 20.25
C ARG A 34 -6.18 23.73 20.84
N GLU A 35 -6.06 23.89 22.16
CA GLU A 35 -6.12 25.21 22.82
C GLU A 35 -4.76 25.93 22.98
N VAL A 36 -3.63 25.33 22.59
CA VAL A 36 -2.30 25.94 22.83
C VAL A 36 -1.76 26.73 21.62
N SER A 37 -2.50 26.84 20.50
CA SER A 37 -1.94 27.32 19.22
C SER A 37 -2.25 28.78 18.85
N SER A 38 -2.74 29.63 19.75
CA SER A 38 -2.99 31.04 19.43
C SER A 38 -2.45 32.01 20.49
N LYS A 39 -1.13 32.14 20.54
CA LYS A 39 -0.43 33.36 21.00
C LYS A 39 1.08 33.20 20.83
N THR A 40 1.64 33.92 19.86
CA THR A 40 2.93 34.65 19.87
C THR A 40 3.60 34.63 18.50
N ALA A 41 3.35 35.68 17.74
CA ALA A 41 4.27 36.14 16.71
C ALA A 41 5.38 36.99 17.37
N SER A 42 6.57 36.91 16.77
CA SER A 42 7.67 37.87 16.88
C SER A 42 8.56 37.80 18.13
N LYS A 43 9.64 37.02 18.06
CA LYS A 43 10.99 37.53 18.36
C LYS A 43 12.09 36.61 17.83
N SER A 44 12.77 37.09 16.81
CA SER A 44 14.06 36.59 16.33
C SER A 44 15.09 36.73 17.45
N ALA A 45 15.57 35.60 17.96
CA ALA A 45 16.75 35.54 18.80
C ALA A 45 17.45 34.20 18.54
N SER A 46 18.72 34.29 18.18
CA SER A 46 19.69 33.21 18.10
C SER A 46 19.77 32.48 19.45
N VAL A 47 18.98 31.41 19.61
CA VAL A 47 19.01 30.57 20.80
C VAL A 47 20.17 29.58 20.68
N SER A 48 21.23 29.93 21.41
CA SER A 48 22.31 29.07 21.87
C SER A 48 21.79 27.63 22.10
N ARG A 49 22.40 26.65 21.40
CA ARG A 49 22.14 25.22 21.58
C ARG A 49 22.56 24.83 22.99
N LYS A 50 21.66 25.02 23.94
CA LYS A 50 21.74 24.39 25.25
C LYS A 50 21.70 22.88 25.00
N THR A 51 22.86 22.26 25.17
CA THR A 51 23.07 20.82 25.18
C THR A 51 22.02 20.19 26.09
N ARG A 52 20.96 19.64 25.48
CA ARG A 52 19.93 18.90 26.21
C ARG A 52 20.64 17.70 26.81
N SER A 53 20.67 17.67 28.14
CA SER A 53 21.19 16.56 28.94
C SER A 53 20.74 15.23 28.35
N ALA A 54 21.70 14.32 28.19
CA ALA A 54 21.52 12.99 27.63
C ALA A 54 20.53 12.17 28.46
N VAL A 55 19.23 12.25 28.15
CA VAL A 55 18.26 11.22 28.55
C VAL A 55 18.32 10.16 27.47
N SER A 56 19.14 9.15 27.74
CA SER A 56 19.50 8.07 26.81
C SER A 56 18.39 7.03 26.69
N GLY A 57 17.27 7.39 26.05
CA GLY A 57 16.24 6.42 25.63
C GLY A 57 14.81 6.91 25.80
N LEU A 58 13.88 6.25 25.11
CA LEU A 58 12.45 6.42 25.37
C LEU A 58 12.11 5.77 26.72
N THR A 59 11.37 6.50 27.56
CA THR A 59 10.78 5.95 28.78
C THR A 59 9.66 4.96 28.44
N ALA A 60 9.30 4.06 29.37
CA ALA A 60 8.22 3.09 29.17
C ALA A 60 6.89 3.78 28.75
N LYS A 61 6.53 4.87 29.44
CA LYS A 61 5.34 5.66 29.09
C LYS A 61 5.37 6.22 27.67
N GLN A 62 6.54 6.65 27.19
CA GLN A 62 6.68 7.14 25.81
C GLN A 62 6.60 5.99 24.79
N LYS A 63 7.09 4.79 25.12
CA LYS A 63 6.91 3.60 24.28
C LYS A 63 5.43 3.29 24.11
N ASP A 64 4.65 3.27 25.19
CA ASP A 64 3.20 3.04 25.14
C ASP A 64 2.47 4.08 24.29
N GLN A 65 2.84 5.36 24.44
CA GLN A 65 2.29 6.45 23.63
C GLN A 65 2.61 6.28 22.14
N VAL A 66 3.83 5.85 21.80
CA VAL A 66 4.20 5.55 20.41
C VAL A 66 3.35 4.42 19.85
N LEU A 67 3.20 3.31 20.59
CA LEU A 67 2.39 2.16 20.17
C LEU A 67 0.93 2.55 19.95
N ALA A 68 0.34 3.35 20.85
CA ALA A 68 -1.04 3.83 20.73
C ALA A 68 -1.24 4.73 19.49
N ILE A 69 -0.26 5.54 19.13
CA ILE A 69 -0.34 6.40 17.93
C ILE A 69 -0.21 5.58 16.64
N LEU A 70 0.69 4.59 16.64
CA LEU A 70 0.89 3.73 15.48
C LEU A 70 -0.29 2.80 15.25
N SER A 71 -0.95 2.29 16.29
CA SER A 71 -2.12 1.40 16.16
C SER A 71 -3.32 2.07 15.47
N VAL A 72 -3.40 3.40 15.52
CA VAL A 72 -4.40 4.21 14.79
C VAL A 72 -4.02 4.40 13.31
N GLY A 73 -2.76 4.12 12.94
CA GLY A 73 -2.25 4.27 11.57
C GLY A 73 -1.47 5.55 11.31
N CYS A 74 -1.03 6.24 12.36
CA CYS A 74 -0.11 7.36 12.18
C CYS A 74 1.29 6.89 11.81
N SER A 75 2.10 7.78 11.22
CA SER A 75 3.49 7.47 10.89
C SER A 75 4.41 7.54 12.12
N ARG A 76 5.54 6.82 12.09
CA ARG A 76 6.61 6.92 13.11
C ARG A 76 7.12 8.35 13.31
N LYS A 77 7.13 9.16 12.24
CA LYS A 77 7.50 10.59 12.33
C LYS A 77 6.53 11.37 13.21
N ARG A 78 5.22 11.18 13.02
CA ARG A 78 4.18 11.82 13.83
C ARG A 78 4.24 11.35 15.28
N ALA A 79 4.39 10.05 15.51
CA ALA A 79 4.55 9.47 16.84
C ALA A 79 5.78 10.03 17.57
N ALA A 80 6.92 10.12 16.88
CA ALA A 80 8.14 10.72 17.43
C ALA A 80 7.94 12.18 17.83
N SER A 81 7.32 13.00 16.96
CA SER A 81 6.99 14.39 17.27
C SER A 81 6.08 14.52 18.50
N PHE A 82 5.13 13.60 18.68
CA PHE A 82 4.22 13.61 19.83
C PHE A 82 4.93 13.36 21.16
N VAL A 83 5.86 12.40 21.22
CA VAL A 83 6.63 12.10 22.45
C VAL A 83 7.83 13.04 22.67
N GLY A 84 8.02 14.03 21.80
CA GLY A 84 9.14 14.98 21.85
C GLY A 84 10.49 14.39 21.40
N GLY A 85 10.47 13.34 20.59
CA GLY A 85 11.66 12.62 20.12
C GLY A 85 11.88 12.69 18.60
N THR A 86 12.80 11.87 18.10
CA THR A 86 13.07 11.69 16.67
C THR A 86 12.76 10.24 16.25
N PRO A 87 12.46 9.98 14.97
CA PRO A 87 12.26 8.60 14.49
C PRO A 87 13.45 7.69 14.77
N ALA A 88 14.67 8.24 14.73
CA ALA A 88 15.90 7.52 15.05
C ALA A 88 15.93 7.06 16.51
N LEU A 89 15.32 7.81 17.44
CA LEU A 89 15.22 7.41 18.84
C LEU A 89 14.29 6.19 19.00
N ILE A 90 13.16 6.16 18.28
CA ILE A 90 12.25 5.00 18.27
C ILE A 90 12.97 3.77 17.69
N GLN A 91 13.69 3.95 16.58
CA GLN A 91 14.47 2.87 15.98
C GLN A 91 15.56 2.34 16.92
N LYS A 92 16.29 3.25 17.60
CA LYS A 92 17.30 2.87 18.59
C LYS A 92 16.68 2.13 19.77
N ALA A 93 15.51 2.56 20.25
CA ALA A 93 14.80 1.87 21.32
C ALA A 93 14.33 0.48 20.89
N ALA A 94 13.80 0.32 19.68
CA ALA A 94 13.43 -0.99 19.13
C ALA A 94 14.65 -1.91 18.94
N ALA A 95 15.81 -1.38 18.56
CA ALA A 95 17.03 -2.17 18.45
C ALA A 95 17.55 -2.68 19.80
N GLY A 96 17.30 -1.94 20.89
CA GLY A 96 17.72 -2.31 22.25
C GLY A 96 16.69 -3.12 23.05
N ASP A 97 15.46 -3.25 22.55
CA ASP A 97 14.34 -3.89 23.25
C ASP A 97 13.48 -4.67 22.23
N ALA A 98 13.67 -5.99 22.21
CA ALA A 98 13.02 -6.89 21.26
C ALA A 98 11.49 -6.94 21.44
N ASP A 99 11.00 -6.86 22.68
CA ASP A 99 9.56 -6.88 22.98
C ASP A 99 8.90 -5.61 22.45
N PHE A 100 9.54 -4.45 22.66
CA PHE A 100 9.08 -3.20 22.07
C PHE A 100 9.12 -3.24 20.54
N ALA A 101 10.13 -3.86 19.93
CA ALA A 101 10.20 -4.00 18.48
C ALA A 101 9.05 -4.85 17.91
N LEU A 102 8.71 -5.96 18.58
CA LEU A 102 7.57 -6.81 18.21
C LEU A 102 6.25 -6.06 18.36
N ALA A 103 6.06 -5.37 19.50
CA ALA A 103 4.86 -4.56 19.73
C ALA A 103 4.71 -3.44 18.68
N LEU A 104 5.83 -2.82 18.28
CA LEU A 104 5.86 -1.78 17.24
C LEU A 104 5.37 -2.34 15.89
N LEU A 105 5.89 -3.50 15.47
CA LEU A 105 5.49 -4.18 14.24
C LEU A 105 4.01 -4.59 14.27
N GLN A 106 3.55 -5.11 15.41
CA GLN A 106 2.15 -5.49 15.60
C GLN A 106 1.22 -4.27 15.50
N ALA A 107 1.57 -3.15 16.15
CA ALA A 107 0.78 -1.92 16.09
C ALA A 107 0.63 -1.40 14.64
N GLU A 108 1.72 -1.40 13.87
CA GLU A 108 1.70 -1.00 12.45
C GLU A 108 0.84 -1.94 11.60
N SER A 109 1.04 -3.26 11.75
CA SER A 109 0.26 -4.27 11.03
C SER A 109 -1.24 -4.17 11.36
N GLN A 110 -1.56 -3.92 12.63
CA GLN A 110 -2.95 -3.79 13.08
C GLN A 110 -3.63 -2.56 12.48
N ALA A 111 -2.92 -1.44 12.32
CA ALA A 111 -3.45 -0.26 11.67
C ALA A 111 -3.75 -0.50 10.19
N GLU A 112 -2.88 -1.22 9.48
CA GLU A 112 -3.10 -1.63 8.10
C GLU A 112 -4.34 -2.53 7.96
N ILE A 113 -4.47 -3.54 8.83
CA ILE A 113 -5.64 -4.43 8.86
C ILE A 113 -6.93 -3.62 9.11
N THR A 114 -6.89 -2.68 10.06
CA THR A 114 -8.04 -1.84 10.40
C THR A 114 -8.45 -0.95 9.23
N SER A 115 -7.47 -0.39 8.52
CA SER A 115 -7.71 0.40 7.30
C SER A 115 -8.33 -0.45 6.21
N MET A 116 -7.83 -1.67 5.99
CA MET A 116 -8.39 -2.61 5.02
C MET A 116 -9.83 -3.03 5.37
N LYS A 117 -10.13 -3.24 6.66
CA LYS A 117 -11.51 -3.50 7.13
C LYS A 117 -12.44 -2.33 6.82
N SER A 118 -11.97 -1.10 7.04
CA SER A 118 -12.74 0.12 6.72
C SER A 118 -13.04 0.22 5.22
N ILE A 119 -12.05 -0.01 4.36
CA ILE A 119 -12.23 -0.02 2.90
C ILE A 119 -13.23 -1.12 2.48
N ASN A 120 -13.11 -2.32 3.05
CA ASN A 120 -14.06 -3.41 2.79
C ASN A 120 -15.49 -3.07 3.24
N ALA A 121 -15.65 -2.39 4.38
CA ALA A 121 -16.95 -1.95 4.86
C ALA A 121 -17.56 -0.86 3.95
N ALA A 122 -16.74 0.09 3.48
CA ALA A 122 -17.17 1.11 2.53
C ALA A 122 -17.60 0.49 1.20
N ALA A 123 -16.83 -0.49 0.69
CA ALA A 123 -17.12 -1.18 -0.57
C ALA A 123 -18.47 -1.92 -0.61
N ARG A 124 -19.07 -2.23 0.54
CA ARG A 124 -20.41 -2.81 0.63
C ARG A 124 -21.54 -1.80 0.42
N GLN A 125 -21.25 -0.51 0.50
CA GLN A 125 -22.25 0.55 0.30
C GLN A 125 -22.24 0.99 -1.16
N GLU A 126 -23.41 1.02 -1.78
CA GLU A 126 -23.58 1.36 -3.20
C GLU A 126 -22.98 2.73 -3.58
N ARG A 127 -23.13 3.74 -2.71
CA ARG A 127 -22.54 5.07 -2.90
C ARG A 127 -21.01 5.09 -3.00
N TYR A 128 -20.31 4.06 -2.52
CA TYR A 128 -18.85 3.98 -2.50
C TYR A 128 -18.32 2.91 -3.46
N TRP A 129 -18.92 2.80 -4.66
CA TRP A 129 -18.50 1.86 -5.70
C TRP A 129 -17.00 1.93 -6.04
N LYS A 130 -16.35 3.09 -5.91
CA LYS A 130 -14.90 3.25 -6.12
C LYS A 130 -14.06 2.41 -5.16
N ALA A 131 -14.52 2.21 -3.91
CA ALA A 131 -13.83 1.35 -2.96
C ALA A 131 -13.90 -0.13 -3.38
N ALA A 132 -15.06 -0.56 -3.90
CA ALA A 132 -15.22 -1.90 -4.46
C ALA A 132 -14.34 -2.11 -5.70
N ALA A 133 -14.35 -1.15 -6.63
CA ALA A 133 -13.49 -1.17 -7.81
C ALA A 133 -12.00 -1.25 -7.43
N TRP A 134 -11.55 -0.44 -6.47
CA TRP A 134 -10.18 -0.46 -5.97
C TRP A 134 -9.77 -1.84 -5.39
N ILE A 135 -10.67 -2.51 -4.66
CA ILE A 135 -10.41 -3.86 -4.16
C ILE A 135 -10.24 -4.84 -5.33
N LEU A 136 -11.14 -4.79 -6.33
CA LEU A 136 -11.11 -5.67 -7.50
C LEU A 136 -9.82 -5.49 -8.32
N GLU A 137 -9.42 -4.24 -8.58
CA GLU A 137 -8.18 -3.89 -9.29
C GLU A 137 -6.91 -4.46 -8.63
N ARG A 138 -6.93 -4.61 -7.31
CA ARG A 138 -5.79 -5.15 -6.54
C ARG A 138 -5.83 -6.66 -6.40
N LYS A 139 -7.02 -7.26 -6.27
CA LYS A 139 -7.19 -8.72 -6.20
C LYS A 139 -6.92 -9.38 -7.55
N ASN A 140 -7.49 -8.84 -8.61
CA ASN A 140 -7.45 -9.39 -9.97
C ASN A 140 -6.98 -8.31 -10.96
N PRO A 141 -5.68 -7.94 -10.93
CA PRO A 141 -5.18 -6.85 -11.76
C PRO A 141 -5.28 -7.12 -13.27
N GLU A 142 -5.20 -8.38 -13.70
CA GLU A 142 -5.30 -8.73 -15.13
C GLU A 142 -6.68 -8.42 -15.73
N GLU A 143 -7.73 -8.52 -14.90
CA GLU A 143 -9.12 -8.35 -15.31
C GLU A 143 -9.60 -6.92 -15.12
N PHE A 144 -9.32 -6.31 -13.96
CA PHE A 144 -9.94 -5.04 -13.57
C PHE A 144 -9.03 -3.83 -13.65
N ARG A 145 -7.70 -4.01 -13.73
CA ARG A 145 -6.80 -2.84 -13.84
C ARG A 145 -7.01 -2.16 -15.18
N LEU A 146 -7.07 -0.83 -15.14
CA LEU A 146 -7.08 -0.02 -16.36
C LEU A 146 -5.85 -0.37 -17.22
N ARG A 147 -6.09 -0.87 -18.43
CA ARG A 147 -5.03 -1.20 -19.39
C ARG A 147 -4.59 0.08 -20.08
N SER A 148 -3.28 0.29 -20.20
CA SER A 148 -2.76 1.38 -21.03
C SER A 148 -3.18 1.12 -22.48
N PRO A 149 -3.58 2.16 -23.25
CA PRO A 149 -3.78 2.01 -24.68
C PRO A 149 -2.52 1.37 -25.31
N GLY A 150 -2.71 0.36 -26.15
CA GLY A 150 -1.62 -0.41 -26.77
C GLY A 150 -1.13 -1.63 -25.97
N THR A 151 -1.78 -2.00 -24.86
CA THR A 151 -1.44 -3.24 -24.13
C THR A 151 -2.28 -4.41 -24.64
N PHE A 152 -1.64 -5.50 -25.07
CA PHE A 152 -2.32 -6.75 -25.42
C PHE A 152 -2.60 -7.59 -24.17
N ASN A 153 -3.80 -8.17 -24.08
CA ASN A 153 -4.06 -9.22 -23.09
C ASN A 153 -3.44 -10.56 -23.56
N ALA A 154 -3.34 -11.54 -22.65
CA ALA A 154 -2.73 -12.84 -22.97
C ALA A 154 -3.45 -13.57 -24.11
N GLU A 155 -4.77 -13.46 -24.19
CA GLU A 155 -5.60 -14.10 -25.23
C GLU A 155 -5.38 -13.46 -26.61
N GLN A 156 -5.33 -12.13 -26.68
CA GLN A 156 -5.03 -11.33 -27.86
C GLN A 156 -3.62 -11.63 -28.34
N LEU A 157 -2.65 -11.71 -27.43
CA LEU A 157 -1.28 -12.08 -27.79
C LEU A 157 -1.23 -13.52 -28.33
N ALA A 158 -1.91 -14.47 -27.70
CA ALA A 158 -2.01 -15.85 -28.18
C ALA A 158 -2.65 -15.93 -29.58
N PHE A 159 -3.72 -15.15 -29.80
CA PHE A 159 -4.37 -15.04 -31.10
C PHE A 159 -3.43 -14.48 -32.17
N ILE A 160 -2.70 -13.40 -31.87
CA ILE A 160 -1.73 -12.79 -32.79
C ILE A 160 -0.61 -13.78 -33.13
N VAL A 161 -0.03 -14.45 -32.13
CA VAL A 161 1.05 -15.43 -32.33
C VAL A 161 0.58 -16.61 -33.17
N ARG A 162 -0.63 -17.11 -32.91
CA ARG A 162 -1.24 -18.18 -33.71
C ARG A 162 -1.38 -17.77 -35.17
N ASN A 163 -2.03 -16.63 -35.46
CA ASN A 163 -2.24 -16.18 -36.83
C ASN A 163 -0.90 -15.93 -37.55
N LEU A 164 0.09 -15.33 -36.87
CA LEU A 164 1.43 -15.17 -37.44
C LEU A 164 2.08 -16.50 -37.78
N SER A 165 1.93 -17.52 -36.92
CA SER A 165 2.48 -18.86 -37.19
C SER A 165 1.81 -19.55 -38.37
N GLU A 166 0.50 -19.38 -38.53
CA GLU A 166 -0.27 -19.91 -39.67
C GLU A 166 0.17 -19.22 -40.97
N ILE A 167 0.25 -17.88 -40.99
CA ILE A 167 0.73 -17.12 -42.16
C ILE A 167 2.15 -17.53 -42.55
N ILE A 168 3.07 -17.68 -41.58
CA ILE A 168 4.44 -18.14 -41.87
C ILE A 168 4.44 -19.56 -42.45
N ALA A 169 3.59 -20.45 -41.92
CA ALA A 169 3.49 -21.82 -42.41
C ALA A 169 2.97 -21.90 -43.85
N GLU A 170 2.03 -21.02 -44.21
CA GLU A 170 1.44 -20.91 -45.54
C GLU A 170 2.39 -20.28 -46.56
N GLU A 171 3.04 -19.16 -46.21
CA GLU A 171 3.88 -18.39 -47.14
C GLU A 171 5.27 -19.01 -47.36
N VAL A 172 5.85 -19.62 -46.32
CA VAL A 172 7.20 -20.20 -46.41
C VAL A 172 7.12 -21.65 -46.86
N ARG A 173 7.15 -21.86 -48.19
CA ARG A 173 7.01 -23.20 -48.81
C ARG A 173 8.14 -24.17 -48.45
N VAL A 174 9.37 -23.67 -48.27
CA VAL A 174 10.57 -24.48 -48.00
C VAL A 174 10.62 -24.91 -46.53
N PRO A 175 10.58 -26.23 -46.22
CA PRO A 175 10.53 -26.71 -44.83
C PRO A 175 11.76 -26.36 -43.97
N SER A 176 12.95 -26.27 -44.58
CA SER A 176 14.19 -25.89 -43.87
C SER A 176 14.12 -24.44 -43.37
N ASP A 177 13.53 -23.54 -44.14
CA ASP A 177 13.41 -22.13 -43.78
C ASP A 177 12.39 -21.93 -42.67
N ARG A 178 11.26 -22.67 -42.68
CA ARG A 178 10.31 -22.70 -41.56
C ARG A 178 10.99 -23.07 -40.25
N LYS A 179 11.78 -24.15 -40.23
CA LYS A 179 12.54 -24.57 -39.03
C LYS A 179 13.53 -23.50 -38.57
N ARG A 180 14.24 -22.86 -39.51
CA ARG A 180 15.19 -21.79 -39.20
C ARG A 180 14.52 -20.56 -38.58
N ILE A 181 13.34 -20.18 -39.08
CA ILE A 181 12.56 -19.06 -38.55
C ILE A 181 12.04 -19.40 -37.14
N LEU A 182 11.45 -20.58 -36.95
CA LEU A 182 10.95 -21.02 -35.64
C LEU A 182 12.08 -21.08 -34.59
N ALA A 183 13.25 -21.59 -34.94
CA ALA A 183 14.40 -21.62 -34.03
C ALA A 183 14.90 -20.21 -33.64
N ARG A 184 14.84 -19.25 -34.58
CA ARG A 184 15.16 -17.83 -34.29
C ARG A 184 14.13 -17.19 -33.38
N LEU A 185 12.84 -17.43 -33.63
CA LEU A 185 11.75 -16.95 -32.77
C LEU A 185 11.85 -17.54 -31.36
N GLU A 186 12.12 -18.84 -31.22
CA GLU A 186 12.31 -19.49 -29.93
C GLU A 186 13.47 -18.87 -29.14
N ARG A 187 14.60 -18.63 -29.81
CA ARG A 187 15.76 -17.95 -29.19
C ARG A 187 15.40 -16.54 -28.71
N PHE A 188 14.73 -15.76 -29.57
CA PHE A 188 14.27 -14.42 -29.22
C PHE A 188 13.30 -14.43 -28.03
N LEU A 189 12.36 -15.37 -28.00
CA LEU A 189 11.42 -15.52 -26.89
C LEU A 189 12.14 -15.88 -25.58
N LYS A 190 13.13 -16.77 -25.61
CA LYS A 190 13.96 -17.09 -24.44
C LYS A 190 14.72 -15.87 -23.91
N GLU A 191 15.32 -15.09 -24.80
CA GLU A 191 16.03 -13.85 -24.44
C GLU A 191 15.06 -12.80 -23.86
N ALA A 192 13.90 -12.63 -24.47
CA ALA A 192 12.87 -11.70 -23.98
C ALA A 192 12.31 -12.12 -22.61
N SER A 193 12.03 -13.40 -22.41
CA SER A 193 11.56 -13.92 -21.11
C SER A 193 12.65 -13.84 -20.03
N GLY A 194 13.92 -14.10 -20.37
CA GLY A 194 15.03 -13.94 -19.44
C GLY A 194 15.20 -12.49 -18.97
N ASN A 195 15.02 -11.53 -19.88
CA ASN A 195 15.04 -10.10 -19.56
C ASN A 195 13.86 -9.66 -18.68
N LEU A 196 12.70 -10.32 -18.79
CA LEU A 196 11.54 -10.07 -17.93
C LEU A 196 11.79 -10.54 -16.48
N GLU A 197 12.43 -11.68 -16.28
CA GLU A 197 12.81 -12.18 -14.94
C GLU A 197 13.84 -11.28 -14.26
N LEU A 198 14.84 -10.77 -15.00
CA LEU A 198 15.83 -9.81 -14.48
C LEU A 198 15.18 -8.49 -14.04
N LYS A 199 14.16 -7.99 -14.75
CA LYS A 199 13.43 -6.77 -14.38
C LYS A 199 12.49 -6.95 -13.18
N LYS A 200 11.95 -8.15 -12.94
CA LYS A 200 11.15 -8.45 -11.73
C LYS A 200 12.01 -8.31 -10.45
N GLY A 201 13.29 -8.67 -10.51
CA GLY A 201 14.24 -8.46 -9.40
C GLY A 201 14.55 -6.99 -9.12
N ALA A 202 14.74 -6.17 -10.17
CA ALA A 202 15.09 -4.76 -10.02
C ALA A 202 13.97 -3.89 -9.43
N ARG A 203 12.69 -4.22 -9.68
CA ARG A 203 11.54 -3.46 -9.15
C ARG A 203 11.37 -3.57 -7.63
N LYS A 204 11.94 -4.58 -6.97
CA LYS A 204 11.93 -4.68 -5.49
C LYS A 204 12.88 -3.69 -4.79
N SER A 205 13.80 -3.04 -5.52
CA SER A 205 14.82 -2.15 -4.92
C SER A 205 14.47 -0.65 -4.94
N VAL A 206 13.53 -0.20 -5.78
CA VAL A 206 13.32 1.25 -6.02
C VAL A 206 12.31 1.92 -5.06
N ARG A 207 11.62 1.18 -4.18
CA ARG A 207 10.59 1.76 -3.28
C ARG A 207 11.14 2.34 -1.96
N SER A 208 12.30 3.01 -1.97
CA SER A 208 12.87 3.64 -0.75
C SER A 208 13.39 5.07 -0.93
N LYS A 209 13.30 5.66 -2.13
CA LYS A 209 13.70 7.07 -2.30
C LYS A 209 12.63 7.82 -3.09
N ASN A 210 11.99 8.77 -2.40
CA ASN A 210 11.28 9.96 -2.89
C ASN A 210 9.80 10.05 -2.49
N HIS A 211 9.56 10.65 -1.31
CA HIS A 211 8.57 11.73 -1.17
C HIS A 211 9.16 12.78 -0.22
N ALA A 212 9.97 13.68 -0.80
CA ALA A 212 9.99 15.06 -0.38
C ALA A 212 9.01 15.77 -1.34
N GLU A 213 7.84 16.10 -0.83
CA GLU A 213 6.86 16.97 -1.47
C GLU A 213 7.34 18.41 -1.23
N PRO A 214 7.62 19.21 -2.28
CA PRO A 214 7.81 20.64 -2.10
C PRO A 214 6.46 21.34 -2.11
N ASP A 215 6.20 22.09 -1.03
CA ASP A 215 5.13 23.07 -0.92
C ASP A 215 5.06 23.97 -2.16
N LEU A 216 3.91 24.02 -2.81
CA LEU A 216 3.52 25.15 -3.65
C LEU A 216 2.04 25.48 -3.36
N LEU A 217 1.91 26.58 -2.61
CA LEU A 217 0.89 27.65 -2.64
C LEU A 217 -0.55 27.27 -3.02
#